data_AF-A0A166GNT5-F1
#
_entry.id   AF-A0A166GNT5-F1
#
_cell.length_a   1.000
_cell.length_b   1.000
_cell.length_c   1.000
_cell.angle_alpha   90.00
_cell.angle_beta   90.00
_cell.angle_gamma   90.00
#
_symmetry.space_group_name_H-M   'P 1'
#
loop_
_entity.id
_entity.type
_entity.pdbx_description
1 polymer ?
#
loop_
_entity_poly.entity_id
_entity_poly.type
_entity_poly.pdbx_seq_one_letter_code
_entity_poly.pdbx_strand_id
1 'polypeptide(L)'
;MADELGPEFRACVGSLLKLERAAGWTTKDLRLPTADRPSEFKQWMRYARPIDFDKLEDNFGERLQAWWMAMQPKGRLDDRACLVRTSTSKLEWGSLAVPGRSGIFLVVLGLYWWAQRDGGRGHDSWREVLVDVTWACEHIVKYGGLSTQGAAAAAEPQGNSKAARKAPAKRR
;
A
#
# COMPACT_ATOMS: atom_id res chain seq x y z
N MET A 1 6.38 -14.57 15.01
CA MET A 1 5.72 -13.48 14.26
C MET A 1 5.41 -13.86 12.80
N ALA A 2 6.34 -13.69 11.85
CA ALA A 2 6.04 -13.96 10.42
C ALA A 2 6.11 -15.46 10.06
N ASP A 3 7.04 -16.21 10.66
CA ASP A 3 7.19 -17.66 10.42
C ASP A 3 5.98 -18.49 10.87
N GLU A 4 5.23 -18.00 11.87
CA GLU A 4 4.03 -18.65 12.41
C GLU A 4 2.83 -18.64 11.44
N LEU A 5 2.85 -17.76 10.42
CA LEU A 5 1.85 -17.75 9.33
C LEU A 5 2.33 -18.42 8.04
N GLY A 6 3.51 -19.04 8.05
CA GLY A 6 3.97 -19.94 7.00
C GLY A 6 4.62 -19.30 5.76
N PRO A 7 5.00 -20.13 4.76
CA PRO A 7 5.75 -19.68 3.60
C PRO A 7 4.95 -18.71 2.71
N GLU A 8 3.64 -18.88 2.57
CA GLU A 8 2.78 -18.00 1.75
C GLU A 8 2.72 -16.59 2.33
N PHE A 9 2.57 -16.47 3.65
CA PHE A 9 2.54 -15.16 4.31
C PHE A 9 3.91 -14.46 4.24
N ARG A 10 5.00 -15.22 4.42
CA ARG A 10 6.36 -14.70 4.23
C ARG A 10 6.63 -14.26 2.78
N ALA A 11 6.10 -14.97 1.78
CA ALA A 11 6.18 -14.56 0.38
C ALA A 11 5.43 -13.24 0.12
N CYS A 12 4.22 -13.10 0.68
CA CYS A 12 3.44 -11.86 0.62
C CYS A 12 4.18 -10.67 1.22
N VAL A 13 4.71 -10.81 2.45
CA VAL A 13 5.54 -9.78 3.11
C VAL A 13 6.80 -9.47 2.29
N GLY A 14 7.44 -10.50 1.72
CA GLY A 14 8.60 -10.33 0.85
C GLY A 14 8.28 -9.50 -0.40
N SER A 15 7.13 -9.71 -1.03
CA SER A 15 6.72 -8.94 -2.22
C SER A 15 6.19 -7.54 -1.88
N LEU A 16 5.60 -7.31 -0.71
CA LEU A 16 5.38 -5.96 -0.18
C LEU A 16 6.71 -5.21 0.03
N LEU A 17 7.73 -5.84 0.63
CA LEU A 17 9.04 -5.22 0.84
C LEU A 17 9.78 -4.89 -0.47
N LYS A 18 9.57 -5.69 -1.54
CA LYS A 18 10.05 -5.35 -2.89
C LYS A 18 9.37 -4.07 -3.42
N LEU A 19 8.06 -3.92 -3.21
CA LEU A 19 7.27 -2.75 -3.61
C LEU A 19 7.72 -1.48 -2.85
N GLU A 20 7.82 -1.55 -1.53
CA GLU A 20 8.29 -0.41 -0.70
C GLU A 20 9.73 0.02 -1.08
N ARG A 21 10.60 -0.96 -1.38
CA ARG A 21 11.96 -0.69 -1.89
C ARG A 21 11.95 -0.04 -3.27
N ALA A 22 11.12 -0.53 -4.20
CA ALA A 22 10.98 0.05 -5.54
C ALA A 22 10.42 1.49 -5.49
N ALA A 23 9.55 1.78 -4.52
CA ALA A 23 9.05 3.12 -4.24
C ALA A 23 10.02 4.01 -3.41
N GLY A 24 11.24 3.54 -3.14
CA GLY A 24 12.26 4.31 -2.41
C GLY A 24 11.91 4.63 -0.95
N TRP A 25 11.09 3.79 -0.30
CA TRP A 25 10.64 3.99 1.10
C TRP A 25 9.97 5.34 1.35
N THR A 26 9.22 5.84 0.36
CA THR A 26 8.67 7.19 0.41
C THR A 26 7.77 7.44 1.61
N THR A 27 7.94 8.60 2.26
CA THR A 27 7.11 9.07 3.37
C THR A 27 5.92 9.93 2.91
N LYS A 28 5.69 10.04 1.59
CA LYS A 28 4.53 10.72 1.02
C LYS A 28 3.24 10.10 1.58
N ASP A 29 2.29 10.95 1.98
CA ASP A 29 1.00 10.53 2.54
C ASP A 29 0.02 10.09 1.43
N LEU A 30 0.46 9.11 0.64
CA LEU A 30 -0.39 8.39 -0.30
C LEU A 30 -1.25 7.39 0.51
N ARG A 31 -2.52 7.28 0.14
CA ARG A 31 -3.50 6.47 0.89
C ARG A 31 -4.33 5.65 -0.09
N LEU A 32 -4.54 4.38 0.25
CA LEU A 32 -5.57 3.56 -0.40
C LEU A 32 -6.96 4.22 -0.21
N PRO A 33 -7.96 3.86 -1.04
CA PRO A 33 -9.35 4.24 -0.84
C PRO A 33 -9.83 3.99 0.59
N THR A 34 -10.60 4.94 1.14
CA THR A 34 -11.22 4.85 2.46
C THR A 34 -12.66 4.34 2.42
N ALA A 35 -13.29 4.31 1.24
CA ALA A 35 -14.55 3.61 1.02
C ALA A 35 -14.36 2.11 1.33
N ASP A 36 -15.37 1.52 1.97
CA ASP A 36 -15.49 0.10 2.33
C ASP A 36 -14.34 -0.50 3.17
N ARG A 37 -13.40 0.34 3.62
CA ARG A 37 -12.31 -0.07 4.51
C ARG A 37 -12.87 -0.54 5.86
N PRO A 38 -12.45 -1.71 6.38
CA PRO A 38 -12.79 -2.15 7.73
C PRO A 38 -12.55 -1.05 8.79
N SER A 39 -13.56 -0.81 9.63
CA SER A 39 -13.56 0.31 10.58
C SER A 39 -12.44 0.19 11.63
N GLU A 40 -12.02 -1.04 11.89
CA GLU A 40 -10.95 -1.44 12.79
C GLU A 40 -9.63 -0.75 12.44
N PHE A 41 -9.32 -0.54 11.15
CA PHE A 41 -8.15 0.24 10.75
C PHE A 41 -8.23 1.71 11.19
N LYS A 42 -9.42 2.32 11.14
CA LYS A 42 -9.66 3.70 11.61
C LYS A 42 -9.50 3.78 13.13
N GLN A 43 -10.01 2.79 13.86
CA GLN A 43 -9.87 2.70 15.31
C GLN A 43 -8.40 2.48 15.72
N TRP A 44 -7.73 1.51 15.10
CA TRP A 44 -6.31 1.21 15.31
C TRP A 44 -5.41 2.43 15.07
N MET A 45 -5.59 3.14 13.96
CA MET A 45 -4.85 4.37 13.69
C MET A 45 -5.15 5.49 14.70
N ARG A 46 -6.41 5.60 15.17
CA ARG A 46 -6.82 6.61 16.17
C ARG A 46 -6.19 6.37 17.54
N TYR A 47 -6.09 5.12 17.98
CA TYR A 47 -5.62 4.75 19.32
C TYR A 47 -4.10 4.47 19.39
N ALA A 48 -3.31 5.10 18.51
CA ALA A 48 -1.84 4.94 18.44
C ALA A 48 -1.36 3.51 18.14
N ARG A 49 -2.14 2.76 17.34
CA ARG A 49 -1.78 1.45 16.75
C ARG A 49 -1.55 0.31 17.77
N PRO A 50 -2.47 0.06 18.72
CA PRO A 50 -2.33 -1.03 19.67
C PRO A 50 -2.39 -2.38 18.96
N ILE A 51 -1.80 -3.41 19.56
CA ILE A 51 -1.93 -4.80 19.11
C ILE A 51 -3.04 -5.43 19.95
N ASP A 52 -4.23 -5.58 19.36
CA ASP A 52 -5.45 -6.03 20.03
C ASP A 52 -6.36 -6.68 18.99
N PHE A 53 -6.33 -8.02 18.90
CA PHE A 53 -7.04 -8.79 17.86
C PHE A 53 -8.44 -9.25 18.32
N ASP A 54 -8.68 -9.27 19.63
CA ASP A 54 -9.95 -9.72 20.21
C ASP A 54 -11.11 -8.78 19.81
N LYS A 55 -10.78 -7.50 19.55
CA LYS A 55 -11.71 -6.44 19.12
C LYS A 55 -12.04 -6.43 17.62
N LEU A 56 -11.55 -7.38 16.84
CA LEU A 56 -12.04 -7.55 15.47
C LEU A 56 -13.50 -8.04 15.50
N GLU A 57 -14.28 -7.75 14.46
CA GLU A 57 -15.62 -8.32 14.31
C GLU A 57 -15.54 -9.65 13.52
N ASP A 58 -16.53 -10.54 13.69
CA ASP A 58 -16.48 -11.89 13.09
C ASP A 58 -16.39 -11.88 11.56
N ASN A 59 -17.05 -10.92 10.91
CA ASN A 59 -16.99 -10.72 9.46
C ASN A 59 -15.83 -9.80 9.01
N PHE A 60 -14.82 -9.54 9.85
CA PHE A 60 -13.66 -8.72 9.47
C PHE A 60 -12.96 -9.25 8.21
N GLY A 61 -12.83 -10.57 8.07
CA GLY A 61 -12.22 -11.21 6.90
C GLY A 61 -13.00 -10.94 5.60
N GLU A 62 -14.32 -11.09 5.63
CA GLU A 62 -15.21 -10.80 4.50
C GLU A 62 -15.11 -9.33 4.09
N ARG A 63 -15.10 -8.40 5.06
CA ARG A 63 -14.93 -6.97 4.79
C ARG A 63 -13.55 -6.63 4.23
N LEU A 64 -12.49 -7.27 4.73
CA LEU A 64 -11.14 -7.11 4.20
C LEU A 64 -11.06 -7.58 2.75
N GLN A 65 -11.67 -8.72 2.43
CA GLN A 65 -11.77 -9.26 1.07
C GLN A 65 -12.58 -8.33 0.16
N ALA A 66 -13.76 -7.87 0.60
CA ALA A 66 -14.58 -6.92 -0.15
C ALA A 66 -13.83 -5.61 -0.45
N TRP A 67 -13.15 -5.04 0.55
CA TRP A 67 -12.31 -3.86 0.37
C TRP A 67 -11.15 -4.12 -0.60
N TRP A 68 -10.46 -5.26 -0.50
CA TRP A 68 -9.40 -5.63 -1.44
C TRP A 68 -9.92 -5.70 -2.89
N MET A 69 -11.08 -6.32 -3.12
CA MET A 69 -11.69 -6.42 -4.45
C MET A 69 -12.12 -5.05 -5.00
N ALA A 70 -12.72 -4.19 -4.16
CA ALA A 70 -13.18 -2.86 -4.56
C ALA A 70 -12.06 -1.91 -5.03
N MET A 71 -10.82 -2.15 -4.61
CA MET A 71 -9.65 -1.33 -5.01
C MET A 71 -9.00 -1.76 -6.33
N GLN A 72 -9.41 -2.89 -6.93
CA GLN A 72 -8.71 -3.47 -8.08
C GLN A 72 -8.90 -2.68 -9.38
N PRO A 73 -7.86 -2.58 -10.24
CA PRO A 73 -7.99 -1.90 -11.52
C PRO A 73 -9.00 -2.60 -12.43
N LYS A 74 -9.66 -1.79 -13.28
CA LYS A 74 -10.63 -2.27 -14.27
C LYS A 74 -10.00 -3.34 -15.17
N GLY A 75 -10.73 -4.43 -15.41
CA GLY A 75 -10.22 -5.60 -16.13
C GLY A 75 -9.53 -6.66 -15.25
N ARG A 76 -9.53 -6.51 -13.92
CA ARG A 76 -9.19 -7.60 -12.98
C ARG A 76 -10.37 -8.47 -12.58
N LEU A 77 -11.61 -8.03 -12.77
CA LEU A 77 -12.82 -8.80 -12.47
C LEU A 77 -13.31 -9.47 -13.76
N ASP A 78 -13.66 -10.75 -13.69
CA ASP A 78 -14.43 -11.43 -14.74
C ASP A 78 -15.94 -11.15 -14.61
N ASP A 79 -16.73 -11.74 -15.51
CA ASP A 79 -18.20 -11.64 -15.51
C ASP A 79 -18.87 -12.23 -14.25
N ARG A 80 -18.11 -12.90 -13.38
CA ARG A 80 -18.56 -13.47 -12.10
C ARG A 80 -18.04 -12.67 -10.89
N ALA A 81 -17.40 -11.52 -11.12
CA ALA A 81 -16.70 -10.71 -10.13
C ALA A 81 -15.56 -11.44 -9.40
N CYS A 82 -14.97 -12.46 -10.00
CA CYS A 82 -13.77 -13.13 -9.49
C CYS A 82 -12.50 -12.41 -9.94
N LEU A 83 -11.45 -12.42 -9.10
CA LEU A 83 -10.17 -11.79 -9.42
C LEU A 83 -9.34 -12.62 -10.39
N VAL A 84 -9.24 -12.15 -11.63
CA VAL A 84 -8.41 -12.74 -12.68
C VAL A 84 -6.97 -12.25 -12.54
N ARG A 85 -6.03 -13.20 -12.55
CA ARG A 85 -4.58 -12.96 -12.59
C ARG A 85 -4.09 -12.88 -14.04
N THR A 86 -4.66 -11.94 -14.79
CA THR A 86 -4.41 -11.75 -16.22
C THR A 86 -3.05 -11.08 -16.46
N SER A 87 -2.29 -11.61 -17.43
CA SER A 87 -0.97 -11.11 -17.84
C SER A 87 -1.10 -9.87 -18.75
N THR A 88 -1.72 -8.80 -18.25
CA THR A 88 -1.92 -7.57 -19.00
C THR A 88 -1.04 -6.43 -18.48
N SER A 89 -0.04 -6.07 -19.28
CA SER A 89 0.74 -4.82 -19.20
C SER A 89 -0.08 -3.54 -19.43
N LYS A 90 -1.42 -3.64 -19.36
CA LYS A 90 -2.42 -2.58 -19.57
C LYS A 90 -3.29 -2.33 -18.34
N LEU A 91 -3.00 -2.97 -17.20
CA LEU A 91 -3.70 -2.69 -15.94
C LEU A 91 -3.15 -1.39 -15.33
N GLU A 92 -4.02 -0.41 -15.17
CA GLU A 92 -3.71 0.88 -14.54
C GLU A 92 -3.59 0.73 -13.02
N TRP A 93 -2.44 0.24 -12.56
CA TRP A 93 -2.14 -0.02 -11.15
C TRP A 93 -2.04 1.23 -10.27
N GLY A 94 -2.14 2.45 -10.81
CA GLY A 94 -1.88 3.70 -10.10
C GLY A 94 -2.67 3.92 -8.80
N SER A 95 -3.88 3.36 -8.68
CA SER A 95 -4.70 3.40 -7.47
C SER A 95 -4.22 2.47 -6.35
N LEU A 96 -3.48 1.41 -6.69
CA LEU A 96 -2.91 0.42 -5.76
C LEU A 96 -1.39 0.56 -5.59
N ALA A 97 -0.71 1.29 -6.49
CA ALA A 97 0.71 1.65 -6.40
C ALA A 97 0.96 2.72 -5.30
N VAL A 98 0.36 2.48 -4.13
CA VAL A 98 0.39 3.30 -2.93
C VAL A 98 1.36 2.63 -1.94
N PRO A 99 2.62 3.06 -1.88
CA PRO A 99 3.58 2.64 -0.85
C PRO A 99 3.24 3.25 0.52
N GLY A 100 3.86 2.71 1.57
CA GLY A 100 3.89 3.29 2.90
C GLY A 100 2.74 2.86 3.82
N ARG A 101 2.66 3.54 4.97
CA ARG A 101 1.86 3.13 6.15
C ARG A 101 0.34 3.13 5.96
N SER A 102 -0.13 3.71 4.86
CA SER A 102 -1.55 3.79 4.45
C SER A 102 -1.82 3.08 3.10
N GLY A 103 -0.79 2.37 2.60
CA GLY A 103 -0.76 1.62 1.36
C GLY A 103 -1.14 0.14 1.52
N ILE A 104 -0.63 -0.71 0.63
CA ILE A 104 -0.86 -2.17 0.65
C ILE A 104 -0.44 -2.81 1.98
N PHE A 105 0.48 -2.19 2.74
CA PHE A 105 0.77 -2.55 4.13
C PHE A 105 -0.49 -2.76 4.99
N LEU A 106 -1.54 -1.94 4.85
CA LEU A 106 -2.78 -2.11 5.61
C LEU A 106 -3.51 -3.42 5.26
N VAL A 107 -3.45 -3.85 4.01
CA VAL A 107 -4.08 -5.11 3.56
C VAL A 107 -3.32 -6.31 4.13
N VAL A 108 -1.98 -6.29 4.08
CA VAL A 108 -1.13 -7.33 4.67
C VAL A 108 -1.27 -7.39 6.19
N LEU A 109 -1.41 -6.23 6.85
CA LEU A 109 -1.73 -6.14 8.28
C LEU A 109 -3.11 -6.72 8.60
N GLY A 110 -4.12 -6.46 7.76
CA GLY A 110 -5.43 -7.08 7.89
C GLY A 110 -5.38 -8.61 7.73
N LEU A 111 -4.62 -9.11 6.76
CA LEU A 111 -4.44 -10.56 6.58
C LEU A 111 -3.75 -11.19 7.79
N TYR A 112 -2.80 -10.49 8.42
CA TYR A 112 -2.21 -10.91 9.68
C TYR A 112 -3.26 -10.95 10.81
N TRP A 113 -4.05 -9.90 10.99
CA TRP A 113 -5.13 -9.82 11.99
C TRP A 113 -6.16 -10.93 11.85
N TRP A 114 -6.65 -11.15 10.63
CA TRP A 114 -7.60 -12.22 10.30
C TRP A 114 -7.01 -13.60 10.66
N ALA A 115 -5.76 -13.86 10.29
CA ALA A 115 -5.10 -15.12 10.64
C ALA A 115 -4.88 -15.31 12.15
N GLN A 116 -4.66 -14.25 12.93
CA GLN A 116 -4.54 -14.35 14.39
C GLN A 116 -5.89 -14.64 15.06
N ARG A 117 -6.99 -14.02 14.61
CA ARG A 117 -8.34 -14.24 15.15
C ARG A 117 -8.80 -15.68 14.93
N ASP A 118 -8.72 -16.17 13.70
CA ASP A 118 -9.39 -17.42 13.28
C ASP A 118 -8.53 -18.67 13.57
N GLY A 119 -7.61 -18.60 14.55
CA GLY A 119 -6.74 -19.72 14.92
C GLY A 119 -5.71 -20.14 13.87
N GLY A 120 -5.54 -19.35 12.80
CA GLY A 120 -4.55 -19.56 11.76
C GLY A 120 -5.03 -20.40 10.57
N ARG A 121 -5.31 -19.70 9.45
CA ARG A 121 -5.22 -20.23 8.07
C ARG A 121 -6.23 -21.32 7.67
N GLY A 122 -7.33 -21.48 8.42
CA GLY A 122 -8.38 -22.46 8.13
C GLY A 122 -9.31 -22.12 6.95
N HIS A 123 -9.34 -20.88 6.47
CA HIS A 123 -10.28 -20.44 5.43
C HIS A 123 -9.61 -20.25 4.06
N ASP A 124 -10.17 -20.86 3.01
CA ASP A 124 -9.64 -20.76 1.66
C ASP A 124 -9.61 -19.31 1.16
N SER A 125 -10.62 -18.50 1.47
CA SER A 125 -10.67 -17.10 1.04
C SER A 125 -9.54 -16.23 1.64
N TRP A 126 -9.06 -16.53 2.85
CA TRP A 126 -7.86 -15.87 3.40
C TRP A 126 -6.65 -16.14 2.52
N ARG A 127 -6.48 -17.40 2.08
CA ARG A 127 -5.38 -17.82 1.19
C ARG A 127 -5.52 -17.21 -0.20
N GLU A 128 -6.75 -17.15 -0.74
CA GLU A 128 -7.03 -16.51 -2.03
C GLU A 128 -6.60 -15.03 -2.04
N VAL A 129 -7.04 -14.26 -1.03
CA VAL A 129 -6.66 -12.85 -0.89
C VAL A 129 -5.15 -12.70 -0.68
N LEU A 130 -4.52 -13.55 0.15
CA LEU A 130 -3.07 -13.52 0.38
C LEU A 130 -2.26 -13.75 -0.91
N VAL A 131 -2.61 -14.77 -1.69
CA VAL A 131 -1.92 -15.06 -2.95
C VAL A 131 -2.19 -13.95 -3.97
N ASP A 132 -3.38 -13.36 -3.97
CA ASP A 132 -3.70 -12.23 -4.85
C ASP A 132 -2.94 -10.94 -4.50
N VAL A 133 -2.85 -10.58 -3.22
CA VAL A 133 -2.03 -9.45 -2.75
C VAL A 133 -0.55 -9.64 -3.10
N THR A 134 -0.05 -10.88 -2.97
CA THR A 134 1.32 -11.23 -3.38
C THR A 134 1.53 -10.99 -4.88
N TRP A 135 0.63 -11.51 -5.71
CA TRP A 135 0.66 -11.35 -7.17
C TRP A 135 0.55 -9.88 -7.62
N ALA A 136 -0.33 -9.11 -6.97
CA ALA A 136 -0.52 -7.69 -7.22
C ALA A 136 0.74 -6.87 -6.87
N CYS A 137 1.39 -7.13 -5.74
CA CYS A 137 2.66 -6.47 -5.39
C CYS A 137 3.73 -6.71 -6.46
N GLU A 138 3.85 -7.94 -6.96
CA GLU A 138 4.81 -8.29 -8.01
C GLU A 138 4.47 -7.63 -9.35
N HIS A 139 3.19 -7.52 -9.70
CA HIS A 139 2.75 -6.82 -10.91
C HIS A 139 2.96 -5.30 -10.83
N ILE A 140 2.74 -4.69 -9.66
CA ILE A 140 3.03 -3.26 -9.44
C ILE A 140 4.54 -3.00 -9.56
N VAL A 141 5.39 -3.85 -8.98
CA VAL A 141 6.86 -3.74 -9.10
C VAL A 141 7.33 -3.89 -10.54
N LYS A 142 6.73 -4.82 -11.30
CA LYS A 142 7.17 -5.16 -12.66
C LYS A 142 6.60 -4.26 -13.77
N TYR A 143 5.39 -3.75 -13.59
CA TYR A 143 4.63 -3.04 -14.63
C TYR A 143 4.01 -1.71 -14.17
N GLY A 144 3.85 -1.48 -12.88
CA GLY A 144 3.11 -0.34 -12.32
C GLY A 144 3.79 1.02 -12.43
N GLY A 145 4.85 1.15 -13.24
CA GLY A 145 5.47 2.44 -13.56
C GLY A 145 6.02 3.22 -12.37
N LEU A 146 6.36 2.55 -11.25
CA LEU A 146 6.97 3.15 -10.06
C LEU A 146 8.22 3.94 -10.45
N SER A 147 8.06 5.24 -10.69
CA SER A 147 9.06 6.04 -11.37
C SER A 147 10.14 6.43 -10.37
N THR A 148 11.38 5.97 -10.59
CA THR A 148 12.55 6.28 -9.76
C THR A 148 13.01 7.73 -9.93
N GLN A 149 12.14 8.71 -9.70
CA GLN A 149 12.51 10.12 -9.55
C GLN A 149 13.07 10.34 -8.14
N GLY A 150 14.31 9.89 -7.96
CA GLY A 150 15.05 9.95 -6.71
C GLY A 150 16.56 9.73 -6.86
N ALA A 151 17.10 9.82 -8.09
CA ALA A 151 18.53 9.78 -8.35
C ALA A 151 18.87 10.67 -9.56
N ALA A 152 20.00 11.40 -9.46
CA ALA A 152 20.60 12.30 -10.45
C ALA A 152 19.86 13.61 -10.81
N ALA A 153 20.25 14.70 -10.13
CA ALA A 153 20.46 16.04 -10.75
C ALA A 153 21.24 16.98 -9.80
N ALA A 154 22.37 16.53 -9.25
CA ALA A 154 23.34 17.44 -8.62
C ALA A 154 24.17 18.10 -9.73
N ALA A 155 23.62 19.15 -10.35
CA ALA A 155 24.25 19.92 -11.41
C ALA A 155 23.99 21.42 -11.19
N GLU A 156 24.64 21.99 -10.17
CA GLU A 156 25.03 23.40 -10.26
C GLU A 156 26.13 23.50 -11.33
N PRO A 157 26.05 24.50 -12.23
CA PRO A 157 26.49 25.83 -11.82
C PRO A 157 25.64 26.99 -12.38
N GLN A 158 25.48 28.03 -11.57
CA GLN A 158 25.46 29.40 -12.12
C GLN A 158 25.75 30.44 -11.03
N GLY A 159 27.01 30.88 -10.99
CA GLY A 159 27.32 32.18 -10.43
C GLY A 159 27.13 33.26 -11.49
N ASN A 160 26.49 34.37 -11.14
CA ASN A 160 27.15 35.68 -11.24
C ASN A 160 26.44 36.72 -10.38
N SER A 161 27.21 37.59 -9.75
CA SER A 161 26.70 38.77 -9.03
C SER A 161 26.42 39.92 -9.98
N LYS A 162 25.43 40.76 -9.67
CA LYS A 162 25.58 42.22 -9.76
C LYS A 162 24.59 42.97 -8.87
N ALA A 163 25.08 44.05 -8.29
CA ALA A 163 24.40 44.83 -7.25
C ALA A 163 23.72 46.09 -7.81
N ALA A 164 22.79 46.66 -7.03
CA ALA A 164 22.66 48.11 -6.91
C ALA A 164 21.97 48.50 -5.59
N ARG A 165 22.57 49.45 -4.86
CA ARG A 165 21.97 50.11 -3.68
C ARG A 165 20.98 51.20 -4.12
N LYS A 166 19.97 51.51 -3.29
CA LYS A 166 19.58 52.90 -2.96
C LYS A 166 18.65 53.00 -1.74
N ALA A 167 19.10 53.74 -0.73
CA ALA A 167 18.29 54.52 0.22
C ALA A 167 18.05 55.92 -0.41
N PRO A 168 17.34 56.94 0.18
CA PRO A 168 16.91 57.15 1.57
C PRO A 168 15.34 57.30 1.66
N ALA A 169 14.65 57.96 2.61
CA ALA A 169 15.02 58.91 3.68
C ALA A 169 14.00 58.94 4.86
N LYS A 170 14.30 59.74 5.89
CA LYS A 170 13.41 60.07 7.03
C LYS A 170 12.43 61.21 6.73
N ARG A 171 11.21 61.09 7.25
CA ARG A 171 10.32 62.16 7.80
C ARG A 171 9.12 61.45 8.45
N ARG A 172 8.56 61.89 9.57
CA ARG A 172 8.81 63.09 10.38
C ARG A 172 8.53 62.78 11.85
#